data_AF-A0A920IDL1-F1
#
_entry.id   AF-A0A920IDL1-F1
#
_cell.length_a   1.000
_cell.length_b   1.000
_cell.length_c   1.000
_cell.angle_alpha   90.00
_cell.angle_beta   90.00
_cell.angle_gamma   90.00
#
_symmetry.space_group_name_H-M   'P 1'
#
loop_
_entity.id
_entity.type
_entity.pdbx_description
1 polymer ?
#
loop_
_entity_poly.entity_id
_entity_poly.type
_entity_poly.pdbx_seq_one_letter_code
_entity_poly.pdbx_strand_id
1 'polypeptide(L)'
;MNKLQHSEHTMTLTDDLTGESVKLPVMKGTIGPDVIDVRTLYGASNKFTFDPGYGVTGSCISELTYIDGDEGILLHRGYSIEELAEKSDFLELAFLLLNGELPNSAEKEEFVNAITFHTMVHEQISTFFRGFRRDAHPMAILCGVTGALSAFYHDSTDIQDPHQRMIASRRLIAKMPL
;
A
#
# COMPACT_ATOMS: atom_id res chain seq x y z
N MET A 1 10.50 9.20 4.86
CA MET A 1 11.80 8.65 4.39
C MET A 1 12.73 8.44 5.58
N ASN A 2 12.22 7.76 6.62
CA ASN A 2 13.05 7.31 7.73
C ASN A 2 13.77 6.05 7.25
N LYS A 3 15.07 6.18 6.98
CA LYS A 3 15.93 5.04 6.65
C LYS A 3 15.89 4.08 7.84
N LEU A 4 15.61 2.80 7.60
CA LEU A 4 15.90 1.73 8.56
C LEU A 4 17.34 1.94 9.03
N GLN A 5 17.52 2.26 10.32
CA GLN A 5 18.84 2.48 10.86
C GLN A 5 19.57 1.14 10.78
N HIS A 6 20.67 1.08 10.02
CA HIS A 6 21.61 -0.02 10.10
C HIS A 6 22.20 0.00 11.50
N SER A 7 21.57 -0.75 12.40
CA SER A 7 22.17 -1.15 13.64
C SER A 7 23.40 -2.01 13.30
N GLU A 8 24.51 -1.86 14.02
CA GLU A 8 25.64 -2.83 13.94
C GLU A 8 25.24 -4.24 14.44
N HIS A 9 23.97 -4.41 14.83
CA HIS A 9 23.40 -5.69 15.23
C HIS A 9 23.28 -6.64 14.04
N THR A 10 23.90 -7.80 14.19
CA THR A 10 23.87 -8.88 13.21
C THR A 10 23.44 -10.17 13.91
N MET A 11 22.75 -11.03 13.17
CA MET A 11 22.42 -12.38 13.58
C MET A 11 23.23 -13.37 12.74
N THR A 12 23.73 -14.43 13.36
CA THR A 12 24.56 -15.42 12.67
C THR A 12 23.74 -16.68 12.39
N LEU A 13 23.72 -17.11 11.13
CA LEU A 13 23.18 -18.39 10.71
C LEU A 13 24.35 -19.35 10.50
N THR A 14 24.38 -20.46 11.24
CA THR A 14 25.42 -21.49 11.11
C THR A 14 24.82 -22.78 10.55
N ASP A 15 25.51 -23.40 9.60
CA ASP A 15 25.20 -24.75 9.15
C ASP A 15 25.84 -25.77 10.08
N ASP A 16 25.02 -26.60 10.74
CA ASP A 16 25.48 -27.60 11.69
C ASP A 16 26.30 -28.74 11.04
N LEU A 17 26.18 -28.95 9.73
CA LEU A 17 26.91 -29.99 9.00
C LEU A 17 28.30 -29.53 8.53
N THR A 18 28.40 -28.30 8.04
CA THR A 18 29.66 -27.77 7.48
C THR A 18 30.41 -26.88 8.47
N GLY A 19 29.74 -26.36 9.50
CA GLY A 19 30.27 -25.37 10.43
C GLY A 19 30.40 -23.96 9.82
N GLU A 20 29.93 -23.75 8.59
CA GLU A 20 29.98 -22.44 7.93
C GLU A 20 28.95 -21.49 8.55
N SER A 21 29.39 -20.26 8.85
CA SER A 21 28.55 -19.23 9.45
C SER A 21 28.42 -18.01 8.54
N VAL A 22 27.20 -17.52 8.39
CA VAL A 22 26.88 -16.28 7.67
C VAL A 22 26.31 -15.26 8.66
N LYS A 23 26.87 -14.05 8.65
CA LYS A 23 26.33 -12.92 9.42
C LYS A 23 25.33 -12.15 8.57
N LEU A 24 24.13 -12.00 9.09
CA LEU A 24 23.01 -11.30 8.46
C LEU A 24 22.68 -10.04 9.26
N PRO A 25 22.54 -8.87 8.61
CA PRO A 25 22.12 -7.65 9.28
C PRO A 25 20.71 -7.78 9.88
N VAL A 26 20.50 -7.16 11.04
CA VAL A 26 19.16 -7.05 11.64
C VAL A 26 18.67 -5.60 11.49
N MET A 27 17.51 -5.45 10.88
CA MET A 27 16.84 -4.18 10.65
C MET A 27 15.74 -3.98 11.71
N LYS A 28 15.69 -2.79 12.31
CA LYS A 28 14.64 -2.42 13.26
C LYS A 28 13.61 -1.51 12.61
N GLY A 29 12.33 -1.83 12.82
CA GLY A 29 11.24 -0.88 12.56
C GLY A 29 11.14 0.19 13.64
N THR A 30 10.32 1.21 13.40
CA THR A 30 9.93 2.17 14.45
C THR A 30 9.07 1.50 15.53
N ILE A 31 8.25 0.54 15.11
CA ILE A 31 7.38 -0.29 15.95
C ILE A 31 7.30 -1.68 15.32
N GLY A 32 7.00 -2.70 16.12
CA GLY A 32 6.92 -4.10 15.70
C GLY A 32 8.25 -4.86 15.83
N PRO A 33 8.29 -6.10 15.32
CA PRO A 33 9.44 -6.99 15.46
C PRO A 33 10.63 -6.59 14.59
N ASP A 34 11.82 -6.98 15.02
CA ASP A 34 13.06 -6.86 14.24
C ASP A 34 13.04 -7.82 13.05
N VAL A 35 13.64 -7.41 11.92
CA VAL A 35 13.66 -8.18 10.66
C VAL A 35 15.10 -8.52 10.29
N ILE A 36 15.35 -9.78 9.95
CA ILE A 36 16.67 -10.23 9.48
C ILE A 36 16.75 -10.03 7.96
N ASP A 37 17.79 -9.33 7.51
CA ASP A 37 18.03 -9.11 6.09
C ASP A 37 18.71 -10.33 5.46
N VAL A 38 17.94 -11.10 4.68
CA VAL A 38 18.40 -12.31 3.99
C VAL A 38 18.80 -12.07 2.53
N ARG A 39 18.91 -10.82 2.06
CA ARG A 39 19.23 -10.51 0.64
C ARG A 39 20.58 -11.10 0.18
N THR A 40 21.56 -11.17 1.08
CA THR A 40 22.90 -11.72 0.79
C THR A 40 23.02 -13.22 1.06
N LEU A 41 21.98 -13.86 1.59
CA LEU A 41 22.02 -15.25 2.04
C LEU A 41 22.39 -16.22 0.92
N TYR A 42 21.77 -16.06 -0.25
CA TYR A 42 22.04 -16.93 -1.39
C TYR A 42 23.50 -16.81 -1.88
N GLY A 43 24.02 -15.59 -1.97
CA GLY A 43 25.41 -15.36 -2.39
C GLY A 43 26.44 -15.89 -1.38
N ALA A 44 26.10 -15.93 -0.09
CA ALA A 44 27.01 -16.37 0.97
C ALA A 44 26.93 -17.87 1.27
N SER A 45 25.77 -18.51 1.10
CA SER A 45 25.53 -19.89 1.54
C SER A 45 24.95 -20.82 0.47
N ASN A 46 24.64 -20.30 -0.72
CA ASN A 46 23.95 -21.01 -1.80
C ASN A 46 22.62 -21.65 -1.36
N LYS A 47 21.92 -21.01 -0.41
CA LYS A 47 20.64 -21.45 0.17
C LYS A 47 19.58 -20.37 0.03
N PHE A 48 18.32 -20.80 -0.04
CA PHE A 48 17.15 -19.94 0.02
C PHE A 48 16.36 -20.19 1.30
N THR A 49 15.57 -19.19 1.72
CA THR A 49 14.51 -19.40 2.69
C THR A 49 13.31 -20.06 2.01
N PHE A 50 12.60 -20.91 2.74
CA PHE A 50 11.38 -21.54 2.26
C PHE A 50 10.24 -21.19 3.20
N ASP A 51 9.38 -20.27 2.77
CA ASP A 51 8.24 -19.76 3.53
C ASP A 51 6.99 -19.66 2.62
N PRO A 52 6.33 -20.80 2.33
CA PRO A 52 5.14 -20.79 1.50
C PRO A 52 4.01 -20.02 2.20
N GLY A 53 3.60 -18.90 1.61
CA GLY A 53 2.59 -18.01 2.17
C GLY A 53 3.13 -16.75 2.84
N TYR A 54 4.46 -16.57 2.91
CA TYR A 54 5.12 -15.37 3.42
C TYR A 54 4.77 -15.02 4.89
N GLY A 55 4.45 -16.03 5.71
CA GLY A 55 3.99 -15.80 7.09
C GLY A 55 5.07 -15.21 8.01
N VAL A 56 6.34 -15.43 7.69
CA VAL A 56 7.50 -14.93 8.45
C VAL A 56 8.43 -14.07 7.60
N THR A 57 7.96 -13.60 6.44
CA THR A 57 8.75 -12.83 5.47
C THR A 57 8.26 -11.39 5.35
N GLY A 58 9.06 -10.43 5.81
CA GLY A 58 8.83 -9.00 5.59
C GLY A 58 9.17 -8.58 4.16
N SER A 59 8.18 -8.40 3.29
CA SER A 59 8.36 -8.12 1.86
C SER A 59 8.66 -6.66 1.50
N CYS A 60 8.24 -5.72 2.35
CA CYS A 60 8.40 -4.28 2.09
C CYS A 60 8.56 -3.48 3.38
N ILE A 61 9.03 -2.25 3.21
CA ILE A 61 9.06 -1.24 4.27
C ILE A 61 7.84 -0.35 4.04
N SER A 62 7.01 -0.17 5.07
CA SER A 62 5.79 0.64 4.97
C SER A 62 5.72 1.63 6.13
N GLU A 63 5.40 2.88 5.80
CA GLU A 63 5.09 3.95 6.76
C GLU A 63 3.56 4.19 6.83
N LEU A 64 2.72 3.29 6.27
CA LEU A 64 1.28 3.51 6.10
C LEU A 64 0.43 3.02 7.27
N THR A 65 0.57 1.75 7.64
CA THR A 65 -0.33 1.09 8.60
C THR A 65 0.44 0.09 9.44
N TYR A 66 0.16 0.07 10.73
CA TYR A 66 0.69 -0.89 11.69
C TYR A 66 -0.45 -1.68 12.30
N ILE A 67 -0.23 -2.99 12.46
CA ILE A 67 -1.19 -3.93 13.04
C ILE A 67 -0.47 -4.75 14.09
N ASP A 68 -1.06 -4.82 15.29
CA ASP A 68 -0.71 -5.78 16.33
C ASP A 68 -1.94 -6.64 16.62
N GLY A 69 -1.90 -7.89 16.19
CA GLY A 69 -3.04 -8.80 16.34
C GLY A 69 -3.25 -9.28 17.77
N ASP A 70 -2.18 -9.33 18.57
CA ASP A 70 -2.23 -9.84 19.94
C ASP A 70 -2.81 -8.79 20.89
N GLU A 71 -2.39 -7.54 20.73
CA GLU A 71 -2.89 -6.39 21.51
C GLU A 71 -4.13 -5.72 20.88
N GLY A 72 -4.55 -6.15 19.68
CA GLY A 72 -5.70 -5.58 18.97
C GLY A 72 -5.49 -4.15 18.47
N ILE A 73 -4.25 -3.76 18.17
CA ILE A 73 -3.89 -2.41 17.76
C ILE A 73 -3.94 -2.29 16.23
N LEU A 74 -4.63 -1.27 15.72
CA LEU A 74 -4.60 -0.87 14.32
C LEU A 74 -4.34 0.64 14.21
N LEU A 75 -3.23 1.00 13.56
CA LEU A 75 -2.81 2.38 13.37
C LEU A 75 -2.71 2.74 11.89
N HIS A 76 -3.29 3.86 11.46
CA HIS A 76 -3.01 4.48 10.16
C HIS A 76 -2.18 5.74 10.36
N ARG A 77 -0.97 5.79 9.75
CA ARG A 77 0.00 6.89 9.95
C ARG A 77 0.27 7.24 11.42
N GLY A 78 0.13 6.27 12.32
CA GLY A 78 0.32 6.43 13.78
C GLY A 78 -0.93 6.79 14.58
N TYR A 79 -2.05 7.12 13.93
CA TYR A 79 -3.33 7.37 14.60
C TYR A 79 -4.10 6.06 14.79
N SER A 80 -4.74 5.88 15.95
CA SER A 80 -5.57 4.69 16.19
C SER A 80 -6.81 4.71 15.31
N ILE A 81 -7.24 3.53 14.87
CA ILE A 81 -8.46 3.41 14.05
C ILE A 81 -9.71 3.95 14.76
N GLU A 82 -9.77 3.80 16.08
CA GLU A 82 -10.87 4.30 16.92
C GLU A 82 -10.97 5.82 16.85
N GLU A 83 -9.82 6.51 16.99
CA GLU A 83 -9.77 7.96 16.90
C GLU A 83 -10.16 8.45 15.50
N LEU A 84 -9.66 7.79 14.46
CA LEU A 84 -9.97 8.13 13.07
C LEU A 84 -11.46 7.91 12.77
N ALA A 85 -12.05 6.83 13.27
CA ALA A 85 -13.46 6.53 13.04
C ALA A 85 -14.41 7.50 13.76
N GLU A 86 -14.04 8.00 14.94
CA GLU A 86 -14.86 8.94 15.71
C GLU A 86 -14.70 10.40 15.26
N LYS A 87 -13.48 10.80 14.88
CA LYS A 87 -13.12 12.22 14.70
C LYS A 87 -12.85 12.62 13.25
N SER A 88 -12.75 11.68 12.32
CA SER A 88 -12.38 11.94 10.94
C SER A 88 -13.42 11.40 9.95
N ASP A 89 -13.39 11.91 8.72
CA ASP A 89 -14.19 11.39 7.61
C ASP A 89 -13.35 10.55 6.63
N PHE A 90 -14.02 9.86 5.71
CA PHE A 90 -13.36 9.01 4.72
C PHE A 90 -12.35 9.78 3.85
N LEU A 91 -12.64 11.04 3.50
CA LEU A 91 -11.79 11.83 2.60
C LEU A 91 -10.55 12.34 3.33
N GLU A 92 -10.66 12.72 4.60
CA GLU A 92 -9.53 13.04 5.46
C GLU A 92 -8.62 11.81 5.66
N LEU A 93 -9.20 10.64 5.92
CA LEU A 93 -8.42 9.40 6.04
C LEU A 93 -7.74 9.05 4.72
N ALA A 94 -8.42 9.18 3.58
CA ALA A 94 -7.82 8.97 2.26
C ALA A 94 -6.67 9.96 2.01
N PHE A 95 -6.83 11.22 2.39
CA PHE A 95 -5.77 12.22 2.32
C PHE A 95 -4.58 11.84 3.21
N LEU A 96 -4.83 11.42 4.45
CA LEU A 96 -3.80 10.99 5.40
C LEU A 96 -2.98 9.82 4.85
N LEU A 97 -3.64 8.81 4.26
CA LEU A 97 -2.93 7.66 3.69
C LEU A 97 -2.05 8.07 2.50
N LEU A 98 -2.57 8.92 1.61
CA LEU A 98 -1.85 9.39 0.43
C LEU A 98 -0.68 10.33 0.75
N ASN A 99 -0.91 11.32 1.62
CA ASN A 99 0.04 12.43 1.85
C ASN A 99 0.90 12.23 3.10
N GLY A 100 0.47 11.38 4.04
CA GLY A 100 1.21 11.05 5.26
C GLY A 100 0.84 11.86 6.49
N GLU A 101 0.20 13.01 6.31
CA GLU A 101 -0.24 13.90 7.40
C GLU A 101 -1.73 14.24 7.23
N LEU A 102 -2.38 14.64 8.33
CA LEU A 102 -3.76 15.11 8.29
C LEU A 102 -3.85 16.43 7.51
N PRO A 103 -4.88 16.62 6.67
CA PRO A 103 -5.02 17.85 5.90
C PRO A 103 -5.33 19.03 6.81
N ASN A 104 -4.80 20.21 6.46
CA ASN A 104 -5.34 21.46 6.99
C ASN A 104 -6.67 21.83 6.28
N SER A 105 -7.38 22.84 6.78
CA SER A 105 -8.70 23.20 6.23
C SER A 105 -8.70 23.53 4.74
N ALA A 106 -7.64 24.20 4.23
CA ALA A 106 -7.54 24.56 2.83
C ALA A 106 -7.20 23.35 1.95
N GLU A 107 -6.33 22.45 2.42
CA GLU A 107 -5.99 21.19 1.75
C GLU A 107 -7.19 20.25 1.69
N LYS A 108 -7.97 20.18 2.78
CA LYS A 108 -9.20 19.40 2.82
C LYS A 108 -10.18 19.91 1.77
N GLU A 109 -10.40 21.21 1.71
CA GLU A 109 -11.32 21.82 0.73
C GLU A 109 -10.84 21.57 -0.72
N GLU A 110 -9.54 21.72 -1.00
CA GLU A 110 -8.96 21.41 -2.31
C GLU A 110 -9.19 19.94 -2.69
N PHE A 111 -8.91 19.03 -1.76
CA PHE A 111 -9.01 17.59 -2.00
C PHE A 111 -10.44 17.14 -2.23
N VAL A 112 -11.38 17.61 -1.41
CA VAL A 112 -12.82 17.33 -1.56
C VAL A 112 -13.33 17.85 -2.91
N ASN A 113 -12.95 19.07 -3.28
CA ASN A 113 -13.31 19.64 -4.58
C ASN A 113 -12.70 18.80 -5.72
N ALA A 114 -11.40 18.48 -5.64
CA ALA A 114 -10.72 17.69 -6.65
C ALA A 114 -11.40 16.33 -6.86
N ILE A 115 -11.77 15.62 -5.80
CA ILE A 115 -12.48 14.34 -5.90
C ILE A 115 -13.87 14.56 -6.51
N THR A 116 -14.62 15.54 -6.04
CA THR A 116 -15.97 15.85 -6.51
C THR A 116 -16.00 16.09 -8.02
N PHE A 117 -15.06 16.89 -8.55
CA PHE A 117 -14.98 17.18 -9.99
C PHE A 117 -14.53 15.98 -10.83
N HIS A 118 -13.85 14.99 -10.24
CA HIS A 118 -13.41 13.77 -10.94
C HIS A 118 -14.40 12.61 -10.85
N THR A 119 -15.53 12.77 -10.16
CA THR A 119 -16.58 11.74 -10.07
C THR A 119 -17.11 11.37 -11.46
N MET A 120 -17.47 12.36 -12.29
CA MET A 120 -18.07 12.10 -13.61
C MET A 120 -17.24 11.14 -14.47
N VAL A 121 -17.87 10.07 -14.94
CA VAL A 121 -17.29 9.07 -15.84
C VAL A 121 -17.60 9.42 -17.29
N HIS A 122 -16.69 9.06 -18.19
CA HIS A 122 -16.89 9.24 -19.63
C HIS A 122 -18.10 8.42 -20.10
N GLU A 123 -18.96 8.96 -20.97
CA GLU A 123 -20.21 8.32 -21.39
C GLU A 123 -19.99 6.91 -21.99
N GLN A 124 -18.86 6.70 -22.68
CA GLN A 124 -18.49 5.39 -23.23
C GLN A 124 -18.36 4.29 -22.15
N ILE A 125 -18.07 4.65 -20.90
CA ILE A 125 -18.07 3.71 -19.78
C ILE A 125 -19.50 3.23 -19.48
N SER A 126 -20.52 4.11 -19.59
CA SER A 126 -21.93 3.71 -19.46
C SER A 126 -22.32 2.68 -20.54
N THR A 127 -21.84 2.84 -21.76
CA THR A 127 -22.02 1.85 -22.83
C THR A 127 -21.30 0.55 -22.52
N PHE A 128 -20.10 0.62 -21.94
CA PHE A 128 -19.34 -0.56 -21.51
C PHE A 128 -20.09 -1.38 -20.45
N PHE A 129 -20.75 -0.73 -19.48
CA PHE A 129 -21.62 -1.42 -18.51
C PHE A 129 -22.75 -2.21 -19.18
N ARG A 130 -23.31 -1.71 -20.28
CA ARG A 130 -24.36 -2.41 -21.05
C ARG A 130 -23.85 -3.64 -21.80
N GLY A 131 -22.54 -3.79 -21.94
CA GLY A 131 -21.92 -4.96 -22.56
C GLY A 131 -21.94 -6.21 -21.66
N PHE A 132 -22.11 -6.04 -20.35
CA PHE A 132 -22.23 -7.17 -19.43
C PHE A 132 -23.64 -7.78 -19.50
N ARG A 133 -23.71 -9.10 -19.26
CA ARG A 133 -25.00 -9.75 -19.02
C ARG A 133 -25.63 -9.17 -17.75
N ARG A 134 -26.97 -9.13 -17.71
CA ARG A 134 -27.72 -8.61 -16.55
C ARG A 134 -27.55 -9.44 -15.27
N ASP A 135 -27.08 -10.68 -15.40
CA ASP A 135 -26.80 -11.63 -14.31
C ASP A 135 -25.31 -11.71 -13.95
N ALA A 136 -24.47 -10.83 -14.50
CA ALA A 136 -23.06 -10.80 -14.18
C ALA A 136 -22.84 -10.43 -12.70
N HIS A 137 -21.89 -11.12 -12.06
CA HIS A 137 -21.54 -10.84 -10.67
C HIS A 137 -20.96 -9.43 -10.54
N PRO A 138 -21.40 -8.60 -9.57
CA PRO A 138 -20.95 -7.21 -9.44
C PRO A 138 -19.42 -7.04 -9.40
N MET A 139 -18.70 -7.95 -8.72
CA MET A 139 -17.23 -7.93 -8.73
C MET A 139 -16.61 -8.18 -10.10
N ALA A 140 -17.23 -9.01 -10.95
CA ALA A 140 -16.74 -9.22 -12.32
C ALA A 140 -16.92 -7.96 -13.18
N ILE A 141 -18.04 -7.25 -12.98
CA ILE A 141 -18.29 -5.96 -13.61
C ILE A 141 -17.26 -4.94 -13.12
N LEU A 142 -17.06 -4.83 -11.79
CA LEU A 142 -16.08 -3.93 -11.19
C LEU A 142 -14.67 -4.17 -11.75
N CYS A 143 -14.18 -5.42 -11.73
CA CYS A 143 -12.87 -5.77 -12.28
C CYS A 143 -12.73 -5.38 -13.76
N GLY A 144 -13.75 -5.68 -14.57
CA GLY A 144 -13.74 -5.35 -16.00
C GLY A 144 -13.75 -3.85 -16.26
N VAL A 145 -14.58 -3.09 -15.53
CA VAL A 145 -14.70 -1.64 -15.68
C VAL A 145 -13.44 -0.94 -15.17
N THR A 146 -12.92 -1.30 -13.99
CA THR A 146 -11.67 -0.75 -13.46
C THR A 146 -10.50 -0.97 -14.41
N GLY A 147 -10.41 -2.16 -15.03
CA GLY A 147 -9.44 -2.42 -16.08
C GLY A 147 -9.66 -1.54 -17.33
N ALA A 148 -10.90 -1.36 -17.76
CA ALA A 148 -11.23 -0.50 -18.90
C ALA A 148 -10.88 0.98 -18.66
N LEU A 149 -10.94 1.48 -17.41
CA LEU A 149 -10.54 2.86 -17.07
C LEU A 149 -9.11 3.18 -17.53
N SER A 150 -8.20 2.20 -17.55
CA SER A 150 -6.82 2.45 -18.01
C SER A 150 -6.74 2.83 -19.49
N ALA A 151 -7.71 2.42 -20.31
CA ALA A 151 -7.78 2.80 -21.73
C ALA A 151 -8.32 4.22 -21.94
N PHE A 152 -9.17 4.71 -21.03
CA PHE A 152 -9.75 6.07 -21.10
C PHE A 152 -8.81 7.14 -20.52
N TYR A 153 -7.98 6.79 -19.55
CA TYR A 153 -7.11 7.72 -18.81
C TYR A 153 -5.61 7.47 -19.11
N HIS A 154 -5.27 7.37 -20.39
CA HIS A 154 -3.89 7.14 -20.86
C HIS A 154 -2.94 8.32 -20.60
N ASP A 155 -3.47 9.48 -20.22
CA ASP A 155 -2.74 10.70 -19.89
C ASP A 155 -2.04 10.63 -18.52
N SER A 156 -2.33 9.59 -17.74
CA SER A 156 -1.83 9.40 -16.36
C SER A 156 -1.14 8.05 -16.14
N THR A 157 -0.54 7.47 -17.18
CA THR A 157 0.07 6.12 -17.13
C THR A 157 1.56 6.11 -16.78
N ASP A 158 2.24 7.26 -16.75
CA ASP A 158 3.64 7.30 -16.35
C ASP A 158 3.79 7.13 -14.83
N ILE A 159 4.32 5.97 -14.43
CA ILE A 159 4.54 5.62 -13.03
C ILE A 159 5.72 6.37 -12.39
N GLN A 160 6.60 6.96 -13.20
CA GLN A 160 7.75 7.72 -12.70
C GLN A 160 7.38 9.18 -12.41
N ASP A 161 6.33 9.71 -13.04
CA ASP A 161 5.86 11.07 -12.84
C ASP A 161 5.01 11.19 -11.54
N PRO A 162 5.47 11.95 -10.52
CA PRO A 162 4.70 12.16 -9.29
C PRO A 162 3.33 12.80 -9.52
N HIS A 163 3.21 13.70 -10.49
CA HIS A 163 1.97 14.42 -10.77
C HIS A 163 0.92 13.48 -11.41
N GLN A 164 1.33 12.66 -12.37
CA GLN A 164 0.45 11.64 -12.95
C GLN A 164 -0.02 10.61 -11.93
N ARG A 165 0.88 10.16 -11.03
CA ARG A 165 0.51 9.25 -9.92
C ARG A 165 -0.52 9.87 -8.98
N MET A 166 -0.38 11.14 -8.66
CA MET A 166 -1.35 11.88 -7.84
C MET A 166 -2.72 11.94 -8.53
N ILE A 167 -2.75 12.32 -9.82
CA ILE A 167 -3.98 12.38 -10.62
C ILE A 167 -4.64 11.00 -10.70
N ALA A 168 -3.88 9.95 -11.00
CA ALA A 168 -4.39 8.59 -11.09
C ALA A 168 -5.01 8.13 -9.76
N SER A 169 -4.33 8.37 -8.63
CA SER A 169 -4.84 8.05 -7.29
C SER A 169 -6.15 8.77 -6.99
N ARG A 170 -6.21 10.08 -7.23
CA ARG A 170 -7.43 10.90 -7.02
C ARG A 170 -8.59 10.44 -7.91
N ARG A 171 -8.32 10.15 -9.20
CA ARG A 171 -9.32 9.65 -10.14
C ARG A 171 -9.88 8.29 -9.72
N LEU A 172 -9.04 7.37 -9.25
CA LEU A 172 -9.49 6.06 -8.77
C LEU A 172 -10.39 6.21 -7.54
N ILE A 173 -9.99 7.02 -6.55
CA ILE A 173 -10.82 7.28 -5.35
C ILE A 173 -12.17 7.90 -5.75
N ALA A 174 -12.18 8.84 -6.69
CA ALA A 174 -13.39 9.51 -7.14
C ALA A 174 -14.35 8.61 -7.93
N LYS A 175 -13.83 7.63 -8.69
CA LYS A 175 -14.61 6.83 -9.64
C LYS A 175 -15.03 5.46 -9.10
N MET A 176 -14.36 4.94 -8.07
CA MET A 176 -14.72 3.65 -7.47
C MET A 176 -16.13 3.61 -6.85
N PRO A 177 -16.68 4.68 -6.26
CA PRO A 177 -18.03 4.66 -5.71
C PRO A 177 -19.17 4.65 -6.76
N LEU A 178 -18.87 4.92 -8.04
CA LEU A 178 -19.84 5.06 -9.13
C LEU A 178 -20.01 3.77 -9.95
#